data_AF-R7ZN37-F1
#
_entry.id   AF-R7ZN37-F1
#
_cell.length_a   1.000
_cell.length_b   1.000
_cell.length_c   1.000
_cell.angle_alpha   90.00
_cell.angle_beta   90.00
_cell.angle_gamma   90.00
#
_symmetry.space_group_name_H-M   'P 1'
#
loop_
_entity.id
_entity.type
_entity.pdbx_description
1 polymer ?
#
loop_
_entity_poly.entity_id
_entity_poly.type
_entity_poly.pdbx_seq_one_letter_code
_entity_poly.pdbx_strand_id
1 'polypeptide(L)' 'MTAPKFGDFMVDGAYVFEVGGASKTTDQLQGVPNAYLALDIEGGNNRRVPLWLFGMLY' A
#
# COMPACT_ATOMS: atom_id res chain seq x y z
N MET A 1 -11.60 12.37 14.60
CA MET A 1 -11.43 11.90 13.22
C MET A 1 -10.58 10.64 13.30
N THR A 2 -11.16 9.47 13.09
CA THR A 2 -10.44 8.20 13.25
C THR A 2 -9.86 7.84 11.89
N ALA A 3 -8.54 8.00 11.73
CA ALA A 3 -7.84 7.46 10.57
C ALA A 3 -8.07 5.93 10.52
N PRO A 4 -8.21 5.32 9.33
CA PRO A 4 -8.39 3.88 9.22
C PRO A 4 -7.26 3.15 9.97
N LYS A 5 -7.62 2.16 10.80
CA LYS A 5 -6.65 1.38 11.60
C LYS A 5 -5.70 0.54 10.73
N PHE A 6 -6.01 0.39 9.45
CA PHE A 6 -5.32 -0.49 8.51
C PHE A 6 -5.22 0.22 7.16
N GLY A 7 -4.08 0.87 6.89
CA GLY A 7 -3.75 1.50 5.60
C GLY A 7 -4.35 2.89 5.33
N ASP A 8 -3.85 3.55 4.28
CA ASP A 8 -4.23 4.91 3.88
C ASP A 8 -5.44 4.92 2.91
N PHE A 9 -5.55 3.87 2.07
CA PHE A 9 -6.60 3.73 1.06
C PHE A 9 -7.18 2.32 1.06
N MET A 10 -8.46 2.20 0.73
CA MET A 10 -9.13 0.91 0.56
C MET A 10 -9.79 0.86 -0.81
N VAL A 11 -9.51 -0.19 -1.58
CA VAL A 11 -10.08 -0.41 -2.91
C VAL A 11 -11.09 -1.53 -2.82
N ASP A 12 -12.27 -1.30 -3.39
CA ASP A 12 -13.35 -2.29 -3.49
C ASP A 12 -13.82 -2.85 -2.13
N GLY A 13 -13.49 -2.17 -1.02
CA GLY A 13 -13.79 -2.64 0.34
C GLY A 13 -13.10 -3.94 0.75
N ALA A 14 -12.22 -4.49 -0.09
CA ALA A 14 -11.55 -5.78 0.11
C ALA A 14 -10.02 -5.65 0.13
N TYR A 15 -9.47 -4.63 -0.52
CA TYR A 15 -8.04 -4.41 -0.64
C TYR A 15 -7.62 -3.17 0.12
N VAL A 16 -6.58 -3.29 0.93
CA VAL A 16 -6.02 -2.19 1.71
C VAL A 16 -4.68 -1.80 1.11
N PHE A 17 -4.48 -0.52 0.84
CA PHE A 17 -3.25 0.06 0.34
C PHE A 17 -2.73 1.08 1.34
N GLU A 18 -1.52 0.86 1.84
CA GLU A 18 -0.79 1.84 2.62
C GLU A 18 0.19 2.57 1.70
N VAL A 19 0.18 3.90 1.69
CA VAL A 19 1.05 4.70 0.83
C VAL A 19 2.24 5.19 1.64
N GLY A 20 3.43 5.17 1.05
CA GLY A 20 4.61 5.75 1.69
C GLY A 20 5.84 5.83 0.80
N GLY A 21 6.91 6.39 1.36
CA GLY A 21 8.21 6.44 0.69
C GLY A 21 8.95 5.11 0.76
N ALA A 22 9.96 4.92 -0.10
CA ALA A 22 10.74 3.68 -0.26
C ALA A 22 11.28 3.07 1.06
N SER A 23 11.44 3.89 2.10
CA SER A 23 11.90 3.50 3.44
C SER A 23 10.84 2.82 4.31
N LYS A 24 9.55 2.85 3.95
CA LYS A 24 8.48 2.18 4.72
C LYS A 24 8.60 0.66 4.60
N THR A 25 8.42 -0.03 5.72
CA THR A 25 8.31 -1.49 5.79
C THR A 25 6.87 -1.96 5.87
N THR A 26 6.64 -3.19 5.41
CA THR A 26 5.32 -3.84 5.39
C THR A 26 4.92 -4.43 6.75
N ASP A 27 5.62 -4.11 7.83
CA ASP A 27 5.38 -4.67 9.17
C ASP A 27 3.97 -4.36 9.69
N GLN A 28 3.45 -3.15 9.41
CA GLN A 28 2.09 -2.79 9.82
C GLN A 28 1.00 -3.59 9.08
N LEU A 29 1.35 -4.16 7.93
CA LEU A 29 0.45 -4.97 7.08
C LEU A 29 0.69 -6.47 7.28
N GLN A 30 1.64 -6.88 8.13
CA GLN A 30 1.81 -8.28 8.50
C GLN A 30 0.60 -8.72 9.35
N GLY A 31 -0.25 -9.55 8.75
CA GLY A 31 -1.46 -10.08 9.39
C GLY A 31 -2.77 -9.54 8.83
N VAL A 32 -2.73 -8.50 7.99
CA VAL A 32 -3.92 -8.04 7.28
C VAL A 32 -4.02 -8.78 5.93
N PRO A 33 -5.08 -9.57 5.70
CA PRO A 33 -5.30 -10.19 4.40
C PRO A 33 -5.59 -9.11 3.35
N ASN A 34 -5.11 -9.31 2.12
CA ASN A 34 -5.30 -8.37 0.99
C ASN A 34 -4.76 -6.96 1.23
N ALA A 35 -3.72 -6.83 2.05
CA ALA A 35 -3.05 -5.57 2.32
C ALA A 35 -1.73 -5.43 1.55
N TYR A 36 -1.54 -4.26 0.95
CA TYR A 36 -0.45 -3.92 0.05
C TYR A 36 0.17 -2.58 0.43
N LEU A 37 1.47 -2.44 0.23
CA LEU A 37 2.23 -1.21 0.48
C LEU A 37 2.55 -0.55 -0.86
N ALA A 38 1.87 0.54 -1.15
CA ALA A 38 2.14 1.38 -2.31
C ALA A 38 3.36 2.27 -2.03
N LEU A 39 4.47 2.02 -2.73
CA LEU A 39 5.71 2.78 -2.59
C LEU A 39 6.14 3.40 -3.92
N ASP A 40 6.83 4.53 -3.85
CA ASP A 40 7.52 5.12 -4.99
C ASP A 40 8.81 4.32 -5.28
N ILE A 41 8.64 3.16 -5.91
CA ILE A 41 9.71 2.22 -6.27
C ILE A 41 9.51 1.78 -7.72
N GLU A 42 10.60 1.50 -8.43
CA GLU A 42 10.54 1.05 -9.83
C GLU A 42 10.15 -0.44 -9.97
N GLY A 43 10.22 -1.22 -8.89
CA GLY A 43 9.87 -2.64 -8.90
C GLY A 43 9.19 -3.08 -7.60
N GLY A 44 8.12 -3.87 -7.72
CA GLY A 44 7.36 -4.42 -6.59
C GLY A 44 7.90 -5.78 -6.12
N ASN A 45 7.69 -6.12 -4.85
CA ASN A 45 8.00 -7.47 -4.32
C ASN A 45 7.03 -7.87 -3.20
N ASN A 46 6.52 -9.11 -3.25
CA ASN A 46 5.55 -9.74 -2.35
C ASN A 46 4.25 -8.94 -2.16
N ARG A 47 4.29 -7.92 -1.30
CA ARG A 47 3.16 -7.05 -0.92
C ARG A 47 3.43 -5.58 -1.22
N ARG A 48 4.53 -5.25 -1.88
CA ARG A 48 4.87 -3.88 -2.30
C ARG A 48 4.40 -3.65 -3.73
N VAL A 49 3.54 -2.67 -3.90
CA VAL A 49 3.01 -2.26 -5.20
C VAL A 49 3.66 -0.93 -5.57
N PRO A 50 4.19 -0.78 -6.79
CA PRO A 50 4.68 0.50 -7.23
C PRO A 50 3.55 1.54 -7.32
N LEU A 51 3.77 2.74 -6.81
CA LEU A 51 2.82 3.86 -6.88
C LEU A 51 2.42 4.18 -8.33
N TRP A 52 3.38 4.06 -9.24
CA TRP A 52 3.19 4.24 -10.67
C TRP A 52 2.26 3.20 -11.32
N LEU A 53 2.09 2.01 -10.73
CA LEU A 53 1.19 0.97 -11.25
C LEU A 53 -0.29 1.38 -11.15
N PHE A 54 -0.62 2.28 -10.21
CA PHE A 54 -1.99 2.80 -10.05
C PHE A 54 -2.38 3.85 -11.09
N GLY A 55 -1.54 4.08 -12.12
CA GLY A 55 -1.80 5.10 -13.13
C GLY A 55 -1.53 6.52 -12.63
N MET A 56 -0.77 6.68 -11.54
CA MET A 56 -0.17 7.96 -11.17
C MET A 56 1.07 8.31 -12.02
N LEU A 57 1.30 7.58 -13.11
CA LEU A 57 2.22 7.95 -14.17
C LEU A 57 1.54 8.96 -15.08
N TYR A 58 2.09 10.17 -15.10
CA TYR A 58 1.94 11.10 -16.21
C TYR A 58 2.67 10.57 -17.44
#